data_AF-A0A3A9VPZ8-F1
#
_entry.id   AF-A0A3A9VPZ8-F1
#
_cell.length_a   1.000
_cell.length_b   1.000
_cell.length_c   1.000
_cell.angle_alpha   90.00
_cell.angle_beta   90.00
_cell.angle_gamma   90.00
#
_symmetry.space_group_name_H-M   'P 1'
#
loop_
_entity.id
_entity.type
_entity.pdbx_description
1 polymer ?
#
loop_
_entity_poly.entity_id
_entity_poly.type
_entity_poly.pdbx_seq_one_letter_code
_entity_poly.pdbx_strand_id
1 'polypeptide(L)'
;MIERVLAVSARHYTEVTGTDSEQWDEETSRELVGIALRTVRLAEREDYPRALEEYLRANRVRLGRLWQRYGPDGLFPRGVYHLVELPEVFVLCERIESDRYWLSGVWSDEGQEDAPLERLEEIWLYGTGEWEDR
;
A
#
# COMPACT_ATOMS: atom_id res chain seq x y z
N MET A 1 -11.69 4.10 12.55
CA MET A 1 -11.03 4.62 11.33
C MET A 1 -10.18 3.54 10.70
N ILE A 2 -9.17 3.02 11.42
CA ILE A 2 -8.30 1.91 11.00
C ILE A 2 -9.11 0.75 10.42
N GLU A 3 -10.09 0.20 11.15
CA GLU A 3 -10.92 -0.91 10.66
C GLU A 3 -11.66 -0.62 9.34
N ARG A 4 -12.07 0.64 9.09
CA ARG A 4 -12.73 1.03 7.83
C ARG A 4 -11.73 1.03 6.67
N VAL A 5 -10.51 1.52 6.92
CA VAL A 5 -9.43 1.53 5.93
C VAL A 5 -8.95 0.11 5.64
N LEU A 6 -8.81 -0.73 6.66
CA LEU A 6 -8.49 -2.15 6.50
C LEU A 6 -9.55 -2.86 5.66
N ALA A 7 -10.84 -2.67 5.96
CA ALA A 7 -11.92 -3.27 5.19
C ALA A 7 -11.93 -2.83 3.71
N VAL A 8 -11.69 -1.54 3.44
CA VAL A 8 -11.55 -1.03 2.06
C VAL A 8 -10.34 -1.64 1.38
N SER A 9 -9.19 -1.66 2.04
CA SER A 9 -7.93 -2.17 1.49
C SER A 9 -8.00 -3.66 1.21
N ALA A 10 -8.49 -4.47 2.16
CA ALA A 10 -8.66 -5.91 1.99
C ALA A 10 -9.59 -6.26 0.82
N ARG A 11 -10.76 -5.60 0.73
CA ARG A 11 -11.70 -5.82 -0.38
C ARG A 11 -11.03 -5.54 -1.72
N HIS A 12 -10.42 -4.36 -1.86
CA HIS A 12 -9.76 -3.99 -3.11
C HIS A 12 -8.57 -4.89 -3.42
N TYR A 13 -7.84 -5.31 -2.40
CA TYR A 13 -6.71 -6.20 -2.55
C TYR A 13 -7.16 -7.52 -3.14
N THR A 14 -8.17 -8.17 -2.57
CA THR A 14 -8.75 -9.40 -3.14
C THR A 14 -9.28 -9.17 -4.57
N GLU A 15 -9.91 -8.03 -4.86
CA GLU A 15 -10.36 -7.69 -6.21
C GLU A 15 -9.23 -7.51 -7.24
N VAL A 16 -8.02 -7.15 -6.79
CA VAL A 16 -6.85 -6.91 -7.64
C VAL A 16 -5.97 -8.17 -7.76
N THR A 17 -5.77 -8.88 -6.65
CA THR A 17 -4.80 -9.97 -6.53
C THR A 17 -5.44 -11.36 -6.60
N GLY A 18 -6.75 -11.46 -6.36
CA GLY A 18 -7.46 -12.73 -6.19
C GLY A 18 -7.08 -13.48 -4.90
N THR A 19 -6.28 -12.86 -4.01
CA THR A 19 -5.82 -13.47 -2.76
C THR A 19 -6.72 -13.04 -1.61
N ASP A 20 -7.10 -14.00 -0.77
CA ASP A 20 -7.93 -13.76 0.40
C ASP A 20 -7.13 -13.15 1.55
N SER A 21 -7.80 -12.27 2.30
CA SER A 21 -7.26 -11.51 3.41
C SER A 21 -7.14 -12.22 4.74
N GLU A 22 -7.74 -13.39 4.87
CA GLU A 22 -7.73 -14.18 6.11
C GLU A 22 -6.33 -14.70 6.52
N GLN A 23 -5.31 -14.52 5.67
CA GLN A 23 -3.96 -15.02 5.92
C GLN A 23 -3.03 -14.00 6.60
N TRP A 24 -3.45 -12.75 6.82
CA TRP A 24 -2.58 -11.70 7.35
C TRP A 24 -2.73 -11.47 8.85
N ASP A 25 -1.63 -11.09 9.47
CA ASP A 25 -1.58 -10.74 10.88
C ASP A 25 -2.32 -9.42 11.15
N GLU A 26 -3.40 -9.48 11.92
CA GLU A 26 -4.28 -8.34 12.20
C GLU A 26 -3.57 -7.22 12.97
N GLU A 27 -2.60 -7.57 13.83
CA GLU A 27 -1.84 -6.60 14.63
C GLU A 27 -0.91 -5.77 13.74
N THR A 28 -0.10 -6.43 12.90
CA THR A 28 0.77 -5.80 11.89
C THR A 28 -0.04 -4.94 10.93
N SER A 29 -1.19 -5.45 10.47
CA SER A 29 -2.10 -4.73 9.58
C SER A 29 -2.58 -3.42 10.20
N ARG A 30 -3.02 -3.46 11.47
CA ARG A 30 -3.45 -2.27 12.22
C ARG A 30 -2.31 -1.30 12.46
N GLU A 31 -1.10 -1.79 12.74
CA GLU A 31 0.09 -0.97 12.92
C GLU A 31 0.39 -0.17 11.66
N LEU A 32 0.57 -0.84 10.52
CA LEU A 32 0.91 -0.20 9.25
C LEU A 32 -0.15 0.81 8.79
N VAL A 33 -1.44 0.47 8.91
CA VAL A 33 -2.53 1.43 8.64
C VAL A 33 -2.50 2.59 9.63
N GLY A 34 -2.19 2.33 10.90
CA GLY A 34 -2.05 3.36 11.93
C GLY A 34 -0.97 4.38 11.57
N ILE A 35 0.21 3.90 11.18
CA ILE A 35 1.34 4.71 10.71
C ILE A 35 0.91 5.54 9.50
N ALA A 36 0.32 4.91 8.48
CA ALA A 36 -0.16 5.61 7.29
C ALA A 36 -1.22 6.69 7.65
N LEU A 37 -2.15 6.41 8.55
CA LEU A 37 -3.19 7.36 8.98
C LEU A 37 -2.67 8.55 9.79
N ARG A 38 -1.51 8.43 10.44
CA ARG A 38 -0.85 9.57 11.08
C ARG A 38 -0.36 10.60 10.06
N THR A 39 -0.18 10.18 8.81
CA THR A 39 0.19 11.07 7.70
C THR A 39 -1.01 11.79 7.07
N VAL A 40 -2.24 11.37 7.38
CA VAL A 40 -3.47 11.99 6.90
C VAL A 40 -3.82 13.20 7.78
N ARG A 41 -4.05 14.35 7.14
CA ARG A 41 -4.42 15.58 7.85
C ARG A 41 -5.71 15.39 8.62
N LEU A 42 -5.79 15.97 9.81
CA LEU A 42 -6.93 15.79 10.72
C LEU A 42 -8.28 16.15 10.05
N ALA A 43 -8.31 17.19 9.22
CA ALA A 43 -9.50 17.64 8.50
C ALA A 43 -10.01 16.66 7.44
N GLU A 44 -9.14 15.77 6.94
CA GLU A 44 -9.46 14.81 5.87
C GLU A 44 -9.73 13.41 6.40
N ARG A 45 -9.46 13.15 7.69
CA ARG A 45 -9.56 11.81 8.28
C ARG A 45 -10.96 11.22 8.18
N GLU A 46 -12.02 12.00 8.35
CA GLU A 46 -13.39 11.48 8.31
C GLU A 46 -13.78 10.94 6.93
N ASP A 47 -13.36 11.62 5.87
CA ASP A 47 -13.61 11.27 4.47
C ASP A 47 -12.54 10.35 3.87
N TYR A 48 -11.40 10.16 4.56
CA TYR A 48 -10.26 9.39 4.06
C TYR A 48 -10.63 7.99 3.53
N PRO A 49 -11.47 7.17 4.19
CA PRO A 49 -11.85 5.87 3.62
C PRO A 49 -12.54 5.96 2.26
N ARG A 50 -13.32 7.02 2.02
CA ARG A 50 -13.96 7.27 0.73
C ARG A 50 -12.92 7.71 -0.31
N ALA A 51 -12.07 8.67 0.06
CA ALA A 51 -10.99 9.14 -0.81
C ALA A 51 -10.03 8.00 -1.22
N LEU A 52 -9.69 7.12 -0.27
CA LEU A 52 -8.91 5.92 -0.52
C LEU A 52 -9.64 4.99 -1.51
N GLU A 53 -10.92 4.70 -1.30
CA GLU A 53 -11.70 3.86 -2.22
C GLU A 53 -11.69 4.43 -3.65
N GLU A 54 -11.85 5.75 -3.80
CA GLU A 54 -11.80 6.43 -5.10
C GLU A 54 -10.41 6.31 -5.74
N TYR A 55 -9.35 6.52 -4.97
CA TYR A 55 -7.96 6.34 -5.41
C TYR A 55 -7.68 4.90 -5.87
N LEU A 56 -8.10 3.89 -5.10
CA LEU A 56 -7.87 2.48 -5.44
C LEU A 56 -8.63 2.06 -6.69
N ARG A 57 -9.84 2.60 -6.92
CA ARG A 57 -10.57 2.39 -8.17
C ARG A 57 -9.84 3.02 -9.35
N ALA A 58 -9.37 4.27 -9.21
CA ALA A 58 -8.66 4.97 -10.27
C ALA A 58 -7.32 4.30 -10.63
N ASN A 59 -6.63 3.73 -9.64
CA ASN A 59 -5.32 3.10 -9.80
C ASN A 59 -5.35 1.58 -9.94
N ARG A 60 -6.53 0.95 -10.07
CA ARG A 60 -6.70 -0.51 -10.06
C ARG A 60 -5.75 -1.23 -11.03
N VAL A 61 -5.62 -0.72 -12.25
CA VAL A 61 -4.74 -1.32 -13.28
C VAL A 61 -3.27 -1.25 -12.87
N ARG A 62 -2.83 -0.11 -12.32
CA ARG A 62 -1.45 0.11 -11.86
C ARG A 62 -1.12 -0.75 -10.64
N LEU A 63 -2.06 -0.88 -9.69
CA LEU A 63 -1.95 -1.79 -8.55
C LEU A 63 -1.89 -3.26 -8.99
N GLY A 64 -2.64 -3.64 -10.03
CA GLY A 64 -2.53 -4.97 -10.63
C GLY A 64 -1.15 -5.26 -11.23
N ARG A 65 -0.53 -4.27 -11.89
CA ARG A 65 0.85 -4.40 -12.40
C ARG A 65 1.87 -4.50 -11.27
N LEU A 66 1.68 -3.74 -10.19
CA LEU A 66 2.50 -3.84 -8.98
C LEU A 66 2.47 -5.28 -8.44
N TRP A 67 1.27 -5.83 -8.24
CA TRP A 67 1.08 -7.21 -7.77
C TRP A 67 1.69 -8.24 -8.72
N GLN A 68 1.39 -8.16 -10.02
CA GLN A 68 1.88 -9.12 -11.00
C GLN A 68 3.41 -9.18 -11.04
N ARG A 69 4.08 -8.04 -10.84
CA ARG A 69 5.53 -7.95 -10.99
C ARG A 69 6.29 -8.21 -9.69
N TYR A 70 5.77 -7.72 -8.57
CA TYR A 70 6.47 -7.68 -7.28
C TYR A 70 5.78 -8.49 -6.18
N GLY A 71 4.60 -9.05 -6.45
CA GLY A 71 3.93 -9.99 -5.56
C GLY A 71 4.65 -11.35 -5.47
N PRO A 72 4.08 -12.31 -4.72
CA PRO A 72 4.73 -13.56 -4.37
C PRO A 72 5.02 -14.47 -5.57
N ASP A 73 4.19 -14.39 -6.62
CA ASP A 73 4.35 -15.11 -7.89
C ASP A 73 4.97 -14.22 -9.00
N GLY A 74 5.57 -13.08 -8.60
CA GLY A 74 6.16 -12.11 -9.50
C GLY A 74 7.57 -12.47 -10.00
N LEU A 75 8.29 -11.46 -10.50
CA LEU A 75 9.63 -11.62 -11.07
C LEU A 75 10.74 -11.81 -10.01
N PHE A 76 10.43 -11.54 -8.74
CA PHE A 76 11.40 -11.50 -7.66
C PHE A 76 11.14 -12.59 -6.63
N PRO A 77 12.17 -13.05 -5.89
CA PRO A 77 11.98 -13.98 -4.80
C PRO A 77 10.99 -13.44 -3.75
N ARG A 78 10.18 -14.33 -3.18
CA ARG A 78 9.21 -14.01 -2.13
C ARG A 78 9.89 -13.34 -0.93
N GLY A 79 9.22 -12.36 -0.32
CA GLY A 79 9.73 -11.61 0.84
C GLY A 79 10.64 -10.41 0.50
N VAL A 80 11.17 -10.30 -0.73
CA VAL A 80 11.97 -9.12 -1.15
C VAL A 80 11.12 -7.85 -1.12
N TYR A 81 9.87 -7.96 -1.58
CA TYR A 81 8.86 -6.90 -1.57
C TYR A 81 7.70 -7.27 -0.64
N HIS A 82 8.01 -7.71 0.58
CA HIS A 82 7.00 -8.22 1.51
C HIS A 82 5.83 -7.25 1.75
N LEU A 83 6.04 -5.92 1.69
CA LEU A 83 4.94 -4.96 1.80
C LEU A 83 3.89 -5.16 0.70
N VAL A 84 4.28 -5.53 -0.53
CA VAL A 84 3.35 -5.80 -1.65
C VAL A 84 2.47 -7.03 -1.39
N GLU A 85 2.93 -7.95 -0.54
CA GLU A 85 2.19 -9.14 -0.11
C GLU A 85 1.09 -8.83 0.91
N LEU A 86 1.01 -7.58 1.37
CA LEU A 86 0.08 -7.11 2.38
C LEU A 86 -0.97 -6.15 1.79
N PRO A 87 -2.23 -6.17 2.26
CA PRO A 87 -3.27 -5.27 1.77
C PRO A 87 -2.97 -3.80 2.10
N GLU A 88 -2.18 -3.53 3.13
CA GLU A 88 -1.78 -2.18 3.53
C GLU A 88 -0.92 -1.48 2.47
N VAL A 89 -0.33 -2.23 1.53
CA VAL A 89 0.39 -1.66 0.39
C VAL A 89 -0.45 -0.65 -0.38
N PHE A 90 -1.76 -0.83 -0.42
CA PHE A 90 -2.69 0.06 -1.11
C PHE A 90 -2.81 1.42 -0.42
N VAL A 91 -2.81 1.42 0.91
CA VAL A 91 -2.78 2.64 1.72
C VAL A 91 -1.42 3.32 1.56
N LEU A 92 -0.33 2.54 1.65
CA LEU A 92 1.02 3.05 1.50
C LEU A 92 1.26 3.66 0.12
N CYS A 93 0.79 3.02 -0.96
CA CYS A 93 0.89 3.57 -2.32
C CYS A 93 0.19 4.95 -2.43
N GLU A 94 -1.01 5.10 -1.86
CA GLU A 94 -1.72 6.39 -1.82
C GLU A 94 -0.90 7.43 -1.06
N ARG A 95 -0.38 7.08 0.11
CA ARG A 95 0.43 8.00 0.93
C ARG A 95 1.74 8.38 0.26
N ILE A 96 2.35 7.49 -0.50
CA ILE A 96 3.55 7.76 -1.28
C ILE A 96 3.28 8.79 -2.39
N GLU A 97 2.12 8.77 -3.05
CA GLU A 97 1.80 9.79 -4.06
C GLU A 97 1.41 11.14 -3.42
N SER A 98 0.67 11.11 -2.33
CA SER A 98 0.10 12.32 -1.72
C SER A 98 1.08 13.05 -0.79
N ASP A 99 1.79 12.33 0.09
CA ASP A 99 2.60 12.92 1.16
C ASP A 99 3.86 12.09 1.50
N ARG A 100 4.61 11.66 0.48
CA ARG A 100 5.84 10.83 0.59
C ARG A 100 6.78 11.20 1.75
N TYR A 101 7.23 12.44 1.81
CA TYR A 101 8.22 12.88 2.81
C TYR A 101 7.68 12.80 4.23
N TRP A 102 6.38 13.02 4.40
CA TRP A 102 5.73 12.90 5.70
C TRP A 102 5.56 11.44 6.10
N LEU A 103 5.23 10.57 5.15
CA LEU A 103 5.19 9.12 5.37
C LEU A 103 6.55 8.59 5.82
N SER A 104 7.63 8.91 5.10
CA SER A 104 8.99 8.52 5.49
C SER A 104 9.34 9.02 6.90
N GLY A 105 9.04 10.28 7.23
CA GLY A 105 9.31 10.81 8.57
C GLY A 105 8.55 10.09 9.70
N VAL A 106 7.26 9.82 9.51
CA VAL A 106 6.44 9.09 10.49
C VAL A 106 6.86 7.61 10.57
N TRP A 107 7.23 7.01 9.44
CA TRP A 107 7.68 5.62 9.37
C TRP A 107 8.93 5.37 10.21
N SER A 108 9.95 6.23 10.07
CA SER A 108 11.17 6.14 10.86
C SER A 108 10.94 6.46 12.34
N ASP A 109 10.06 7.42 12.66
CA ASP A 109 9.70 7.77 14.05
C ASP A 109 9.03 6.61 14.80
N GLU A 110 8.23 5.82 14.09
CA GLU A 110 7.56 4.62 14.62
C GLU A 110 8.48 3.39 14.65
N GLY A 111 9.77 3.56 14.34
CA GLY A 111 10.80 2.52 14.49
C GLY A 111 10.77 1.42 13.41
N GLN A 112 10.06 1.66 12.31
CA GLN A 112 10.03 0.73 11.18
C GLN A 112 11.35 0.79 10.40
N GLU A 113 11.74 -0.34 9.78
CA GLU A 113 12.91 -0.36 8.90
C GLU A 113 12.64 0.50 7.65
N ASP A 114 13.56 1.39 7.27
CA ASP A 114 13.37 2.28 6.12
C ASP A 114 13.38 1.54 4.78
N ALA A 115 14.26 0.55 4.64
CA ALA A 115 14.53 -0.11 3.36
C ALA A 115 13.30 -0.75 2.68
N PRO A 116 12.35 -1.39 3.40
CA PRO A 116 11.08 -1.83 2.83
C PRO A 116 10.23 -0.70 2.25
N LEU A 117 10.09 0.43 2.94
CA LEU A 117 9.32 1.58 2.48
C LEU A 117 10.00 2.24 1.28
N GLU A 118 11.32 2.45 1.33
CA GLU A 118 12.10 3.01 0.21
C GLU A 118 11.97 2.17 -1.06
N ARG A 119 12.02 0.84 -0.93
CA ARG A 119 11.77 -0.08 -2.06
C ARG A 119 10.36 0.06 -2.60
N LEU A 120 9.36 0.14 -1.73
CA LEU A 120 7.97 0.33 -2.15
C LEU A 120 7.79 1.65 -2.90
N GLU A 121 8.39 2.74 -2.41
CA GLU A 121 8.41 4.03 -3.09
C GLU A 121 9.00 3.94 -4.48
N GLU A 122 10.16 3.29 -4.62
CA GLU A 122 10.84 3.13 -5.90
C GLU A 122 9.96 2.38 -6.92
N ILE A 123 9.44 1.21 -6.53
CA ILE A 123 8.66 0.38 -7.46
C ILE A 123 7.29 1.01 -7.75
N TRP A 124 6.69 1.72 -6.80
CA TRP A 124 5.41 2.38 -7.05
C TRP A 124 5.59 3.54 -8.02
N LEU A 125 6.54 4.43 -7.76
CA LEU A 125 6.75 5.65 -8.56
C LEU A 125 7.34 5.36 -9.94
N TYR A 126 8.21 4.36 -10.07
CA TYR A 126 8.97 4.11 -11.30
C TYR A 126 8.81 2.70 -11.86
N GLY A 127 8.44 1.73 -11.03
CA GLY A 127 8.41 0.30 -11.40
C GLY A 127 7.08 -0.22 -11.96
N THR A 128 6.01 0.59 -11.93
CA THR A 128 4.64 0.22 -12.36
C THR A 128 4.19 0.87 -13.68
N GLY A 129 5.11 1.56 -14.37
CA GLY A 129 4.86 2.16 -15.68
C GLY A 129 4.46 1.14 -16.74
N GLU A 130 3.86 1.63 -17.83
CA GLU A 130 3.68 0.84 -19.04
C GLU A 130 5.07 0.48 -19.56
N TRP A 131 5.38 -0.81 -19.61
CA TRP A 131 6.48 -1.26 -20.44
C TRP A 131 6.05 -0.99 -21.87
N GLU A 132 6.41 0.18 -22.41
CA GLU A 132 6.51 0.31 -23.85
C GLU A 132 7.56 -0.72 -24.27
N ASP A 133 7.06 -1.79 -24.90
CA ASP A 133 7.81 -2.84 -25.56
C ASP A 133 8.97 -2.20 -26.35
N ARG A 134 10.21 -2.53 -25.96
CA ARG A 134 11.42 -2.10 -26.69
C ARG A 134 12.18 -3.32 -27.18
#